data_AF-A0A6B2KM50-F1
#
_entry.id   AF-A0A6B2KM50-F1
#
_cell.length_a   1.000
_cell.length_b   1.000
_cell.length_c   1.000
_cell.angle_alpha   90.00
_cell.angle_beta   90.00
_cell.angle_gamma   90.00
#
_symmetry.space_group_name_H-M   'P 1'
#
loop_
_entity.id
_entity.type
_entity.pdbx_description
1 polymer ?
#
loop_
_entity_poly.entity_id
_entity_poly.type
_entity_poly.pdbx_seq_one_letter_code
_entity_poly.pdbx_strand_id
1 'polypeptide(L)'
;MTKTLTFAATHFTVAFGVAYLLTGSFAISGAMALAEPLTNTVTYHFHDKAWARLLARTPLRHVELAKTATFALCHFTVAFGLGWLLTGSVALAGLLALVEPLANTFAYFMHEKLWARRGGRGGALPA
;
A
#
# COMPACT_ATOMS: atom_id res chain seq x y z
N MET A 1 -10.13 -3.17 18.08
CA MET A 1 -8.66 -3.09 17.90
C MET A 1 -8.04 -4.35 17.32
N THR A 2 -8.46 -5.55 17.74
CA THR A 2 -7.89 -6.82 17.24
C THR A 2 -7.94 -6.96 15.70
N LYS A 3 -9.07 -6.62 15.05
CA LYS A 3 -9.18 -6.64 13.57
C LYS A 3 -8.10 -5.77 12.90
N THR A 4 -7.98 -4.51 13.31
CA THR A 4 -7.02 -3.55 12.76
C THR A 4 -5.57 -4.04 12.92
N LEU A 5 -5.23 -4.59 14.08
CA LEU A 5 -3.90 -5.16 14.30
C LEU A 5 -3.64 -6.38 13.42
N THR A 6 -4.62 -7.28 13.28
CA THR A 6 -4.48 -8.45 12.39
C THR A 6 -4.43 -8.08 10.91
N PHE A 7 -5.09 -6.99 10.52
CA PHE A 7 -5.03 -6.44 9.18
C PHE A 7 -3.61 -5.90 8.88
N ALA A 8 -3.08 -5.06 9.77
CA ALA A 8 -1.71 -4.55 9.64
C ALA A 8 -0.70 -5.70 9.60
N ALA A 9 -0.81 -6.68 10.51
CA ALA A 9 0.06 -7.85 10.53
C ALA A 9 0.00 -8.65 9.22
N THR A 10 -1.18 -8.81 8.64
CA THR A 10 -1.36 -9.50 7.34
C THR A 10 -0.64 -8.73 6.23
N HIS A 11 -0.84 -7.42 6.15
CA HIS A 11 -0.19 -6.55 5.16
C HIS A 11 1.34 -6.63 5.26
N PHE A 12 1.90 -6.43 6.47
CA PHE A 12 3.34 -6.52 6.69
C PHE A 12 3.91 -7.91 6.36
N THR A 13 3.19 -8.98 6.69
CA THR A 13 3.63 -10.35 6.40
C THR A 13 3.68 -10.60 4.89
N VAL A 14 2.68 -10.13 4.16
CA VAL A 14 2.59 -10.29 2.70
C VAL A 14 3.64 -9.43 2.00
N ALA A 15 3.76 -8.15 2.36
CA ALA A 15 4.78 -7.24 1.86
C ALA A 15 6.19 -7.83 2.04
N PHE A 16 6.51 -8.23 3.26
CA PHE A 16 7.79 -8.88 3.58
C PHE A 16 7.98 -10.18 2.80
N GLY A 17 6.96 -11.04 2.74
CA GLY A 17 7.01 -12.33 2.07
C GLY A 17 7.23 -12.21 0.57
N VAL A 18 6.48 -11.33 -0.10
CA VAL A 18 6.65 -11.04 -1.53
C VAL A 18 8.05 -10.49 -1.80
N ALA A 19 8.48 -9.48 -1.02
CA ALA A 19 9.82 -8.94 -1.16
C ALA A 19 10.91 -10.00 -0.95
N TYR A 20 10.73 -10.89 0.03
CA TYR A 20 11.69 -11.96 0.32
C TYR A 20 11.75 -13.00 -0.80
N LEU A 21 10.60 -13.41 -1.33
CA LEU A 21 10.55 -14.35 -2.46
C LEU A 21 11.22 -13.79 -3.72
N LEU A 22 11.12 -12.47 -3.94
CA LEU A 22 11.71 -11.82 -5.12
C LEU A 22 13.18 -11.45 -4.96
N THR A 23 13.63 -11.14 -3.75
CA THR A 23 15.00 -10.64 -3.50
C THR A 23 15.91 -11.66 -2.81
N GLY A 24 15.34 -12.66 -2.14
CA GLY A 24 16.07 -13.63 -1.32
C GLY A 24 16.71 -13.05 -0.05
N SER A 25 16.47 -11.78 0.29
CA SER A 25 17.19 -11.06 1.35
C SER A 25 16.27 -10.56 2.45
N PHE A 26 16.44 -11.08 3.67
CA PHE A 26 15.72 -10.59 4.86
C PHE A 26 15.95 -9.09 5.10
N ALA A 27 17.17 -8.60 4.84
CA ALA A 27 17.50 -7.20 5.04
C ALA A 27 16.75 -6.29 4.07
N ILE A 28 16.73 -6.64 2.78
CA ILE A 28 16.01 -5.86 1.76
C ILE A 28 14.51 -5.92 2.01
N SER A 29 13.95 -7.10 2.30
CA SER A 29 12.52 -7.25 2.57
C SER A 29 12.06 -6.52 3.82
N GLY A 30 12.87 -6.56 4.89
CA GLY A 30 12.57 -5.83 6.12
C GLY A 30 12.66 -4.33 5.92
N ALA A 31 13.67 -3.87 5.19
CA ALA A 31 13.80 -2.46 4.81
C ALA A 31 12.61 -2.00 3.97
N MET A 32 12.19 -2.79 2.97
CA MET A 32 11.05 -2.45 2.11
C MET A 32 9.74 -2.35 2.90
N ALA A 33 9.44 -3.40 3.67
CA ALA A 33 8.19 -3.50 4.44
C ALA A 33 8.00 -2.33 5.42
N LEU A 34 9.09 -1.74 5.92
CA LEU A 34 9.04 -0.58 6.81
C LEU A 34 9.14 0.76 6.07
N ALA A 35 10.07 0.87 5.11
CA ALA A 35 10.34 2.13 4.41
C ALA A 35 9.15 2.54 3.55
N GLU A 36 8.50 1.60 2.87
CA GLU A 36 7.39 1.89 1.97
C GLU A 36 6.22 2.60 2.66
N PRO A 37 5.61 2.08 3.74
CA PRO A 37 4.50 2.77 4.41
C PRO A 37 4.91 4.12 5.00
N LEU A 38 6.16 4.25 5.48
CA LEU A 38 6.68 5.51 6.02
C LEU A 38 6.83 6.57 4.93
N THR A 39 7.50 6.23 3.83
CA THR A 39 7.68 7.15 2.69
C THR A 39 6.35 7.48 2.05
N ASN A 40 5.45 6.50 1.87
CA ASN A 40 4.10 6.73 1.36
C ASN A 40 3.31 7.70 2.25
N THR A 41 3.37 7.56 3.57
CA THR A 41 2.69 8.50 4.50
C THR A 41 3.17 9.94 4.29
N VAL A 42 4.48 10.15 4.15
CA VAL A 42 5.06 11.47 3.89
C VAL A 42 4.63 12.00 2.53
N THR A 43 4.74 11.18 1.48
CA THR A 43 4.34 11.54 0.11
C THR A 43 2.87 11.93 0.04
N TYR A 44 1.98 11.16 0.69
CA TYR A 44 0.55 11.45 0.69
C TYR A 44 0.19 12.74 1.43
N HIS A 45 0.89 13.04 2.52
CA HIS A 45 0.70 14.32 3.22
C HIS A 45 0.96 15.52 2.31
N PHE A 46 2.03 15.47 1.51
CA PHE A 46 2.33 16.54 0.55
C PHE A 46 1.38 16.52 -0.66
N HIS A 47 1.03 15.34 -1.17
CA HIS A 47 0.03 15.18 -2.22
C HIS A 47 -1.31 15.82 -1.85
N ASP A 48 -1.82 15.56 -0.65
CA ASP A 48 -3.08 16.13 -0.19
C ASP A 48 -3.00 17.64 0.01
N LYS A 49 -1.90 18.16 0.55
CA LYS A 49 -1.66 19.61 0.63
C LYS A 49 -1.63 20.27 -0.75
N ALA A 50 -1.02 19.62 -1.73
CA ALA A 50 -0.96 20.13 -3.10
C ALA A 50 -2.36 20.19 -3.73
N TRP A 51 -3.14 19.12 -3.59
CA TRP A 51 -4.53 19.09 -4.04
C TRP A 51 -5.41 20.14 -3.36
N ALA A 52 -5.30 20.30 -2.03
CA ALA A 52 -6.06 21.31 -1.29
C ALA A 52 -5.79 22.74 -1.81
N ARG A 53 -4.52 23.06 -2.09
CA ARG A 53 -4.14 24.36 -2.68
C ARG A 53 -4.66 24.54 -4.09
N LEU A 54 -4.68 23.47 -4.90
CA LEU A 54 -5.18 23.51 -6.27
C LEU A 54 -6.69 23.75 -6.29
N LEU A 55 -7.46 22.97 -5.51
CA LEU A 55 -8.92 23.12 -5.43
C LEU A 55 -9.33 24.48 -4.86
N ALA A 56 -8.56 25.04 -3.93
CA ALA A 56 -8.82 26.38 -3.41
C ALA A 56 -8.69 27.48 -4.48
N ARG A 57 -7.85 27.26 -5.52
CA ARG A 57 -7.67 28.20 -6.63
C ARG A 57 -8.64 27.95 -7.78
N THR A 58 -8.96 26.70 -8.05
CA THR A 58 -9.82 26.33 -9.18
C THR A 58 -10.65 25.10 -8.80
N PRO A 59 -11.96 25.25 -8.52
CA PRO A 59 -12.82 24.11 -8.27
C PRO A 59 -13.02 23.32 -9.56
N LEU A 60 -12.40 22.14 -9.65
CA LEU A 60 -12.51 21.24 -10.79
C LEU A 60 -13.72 20.30 -10.61
N ARG A 61 -14.43 19.99 -11.71
CA ARG A 61 -15.36 18.84 -11.75
C ARG A 61 -14.55 17.55 -11.91
N HIS A 62 -14.99 16.46 -11.26
CA HIS A 62 -14.34 15.13 -11.31
C HIS A 62 -12.94 15.03 -10.66
N VAL A 63 -12.69 15.80 -9.60
CA VAL A 63 -11.44 15.73 -8.81
C VAL A 63 -11.14 14.31 -8.31
N GLU A 64 -12.16 13.55 -7.92
CA GLU A 64 -11.96 12.23 -7.32
C GLU A 64 -11.15 11.28 -8.20
N LEU A 65 -11.51 11.14 -9.48
CA LEU A 65 -10.78 10.26 -10.41
C LEU A 65 -9.33 10.71 -10.60
N ALA A 66 -9.11 12.01 -10.77
CA ALA A 66 -7.77 12.56 -10.93
C ALA A 66 -6.94 12.37 -9.66
N LYS A 67 -7.53 12.59 -8.48
CA LYS A 67 -6.89 12.42 -7.19
C LYS A 67 -6.55 10.95 -6.92
N THR A 68 -7.43 10.02 -7.27
CA THR A 68 -7.16 8.58 -7.18
C THR A 68 -6.04 8.16 -8.14
N ALA A 69 -6.04 8.67 -9.37
CA ALA A 69 -4.98 8.38 -10.33
C ALA A 69 -3.61 8.91 -9.87
N THR A 70 -3.56 10.15 -9.37
CA THR A 70 -2.31 10.72 -8.82
C THR A 70 -1.87 10.01 -7.55
N PHE A 71 -2.81 9.56 -6.71
CA PHE A 71 -2.53 8.74 -5.54
C PHE A 71 -1.85 7.41 -5.94
N ALA A 72 -2.44 6.69 -6.89
CA ALA A 72 -1.87 5.42 -7.39
C ALA A 72 -0.49 5.62 -8.03
N LEU A 73 -0.31 6.70 -8.79
CA LEU A 73 0.98 7.03 -9.39
C LEU A 73 2.05 7.36 -8.33
N CYS A 74 1.70 8.13 -7.30
CA CYS A 74 2.59 8.40 -6.17
C CYS A 74 3.00 7.09 -5.46
N HIS A 75 2.03 6.22 -5.16
CA HIS A 75 2.29 4.92 -4.55
C HIS A 75 3.30 4.11 -5.37
N PHE A 76 3.00 3.94 -6.66
CA PHE A 76 3.81 3.15 -7.58
C PHE A 76 5.23 3.72 -7.68
N THR A 77 5.35 5.05 -7.78
CA THR A 77 6.65 5.73 -7.86
C THR A 77 7.49 5.50 -6.61
N VAL A 78 6.87 5.53 -5.42
CA VAL A 78 7.56 5.27 -4.16
C VAL A 78 7.99 3.80 -4.08
N ALA A 79 7.08 2.86 -4.30
CA ALA A 79 7.38 1.42 -4.23
C ALA A 79 8.45 1.03 -5.25
N PHE A 80 8.33 1.49 -6.50
CA PHE A 80 9.33 1.28 -7.54
C PHE A 80 10.67 1.93 -7.17
N GLY A 81 10.66 3.19 -6.71
CA GLY A 81 11.87 3.92 -6.36
C GLY A 81 12.65 3.24 -5.22
N LEU A 82 11.95 2.81 -4.16
CA LEU A 82 12.55 2.05 -3.07
C LEU A 82 13.04 0.67 -3.56
N GLY A 83 12.22 -0.03 -4.34
CA GLY A 83 12.57 -1.29 -4.99
C GLY A 83 13.88 -1.20 -5.76
N TRP A 84 14.00 -0.18 -6.61
CA TRP A 84 15.18 0.02 -7.44
C TRP A 84 16.38 0.45 -6.60
N LEU A 85 16.19 1.35 -5.63
CA LEU A 85 17.26 1.80 -4.73
C LEU A 85 17.87 0.65 -3.91
N LEU A 86 17.02 -0.26 -3.43
CA LEU A 86 17.45 -1.36 -2.55
C LEU A 86 17.97 -2.60 -3.32
N THR A 87 17.48 -2.83 -4.55
CA THR A 87 17.84 -4.03 -5.33
C THR A 87 18.80 -3.73 -6.49
N GLY A 88 18.89 -2.48 -6.93
CA GLY A 88 19.60 -2.08 -8.16
C GLY A 88 18.93 -2.53 -9.46
N SER A 89 17.78 -3.22 -9.41
CA SER A 89 17.15 -3.84 -10.58
C SER A 89 15.79 -3.22 -10.88
N VAL A 90 15.66 -2.64 -12.09
CA VAL A 90 14.39 -2.12 -12.60
C VAL A 90 13.34 -3.21 -12.72
N ALA A 91 13.74 -4.42 -13.12
CA ALA A 91 12.82 -5.55 -13.25
C ALA A 91 12.25 -5.97 -11.90
N LEU A 92 13.09 -6.10 -10.87
CA LEU A 92 12.64 -6.43 -9.52
C LEU A 92 11.80 -5.31 -8.92
N ALA A 93 12.20 -4.05 -9.11
CA ALA A 93 11.45 -2.88 -8.65
C ALA A 93 10.05 -2.81 -9.27
N GLY A 94 9.94 -3.01 -10.59
CA GLY A 94 8.66 -3.05 -11.28
C GLY A 94 7.80 -4.22 -10.85
N LEU A 95 8.41 -5.40 -10.65
CA LEU A 95 7.69 -6.57 -10.18
C LEU A 95 7.16 -6.37 -8.75
N LEU A 96 7.97 -5.83 -7.84
CA LEU A 96 7.54 -5.50 -6.47
C LEU A 96 6.37 -4.51 -6.48
N ALA A 97 6.53 -3.38 -7.19
CA ALA A 97 5.54 -2.31 -7.25
C ALA A 97 4.17 -2.74 -7.83
N LEU A 98 4.12 -3.85 -8.58
CA LEU A 98 2.88 -4.41 -9.13
C LEU A 98 2.35 -5.61 -8.34
N VAL A 99 3.23 -6.54 -7.96
CA VAL A 99 2.83 -7.80 -7.30
C VAL A 99 2.39 -7.54 -5.87
N GLU A 100 3.05 -6.63 -5.16
CA GLU A 100 2.76 -6.40 -3.75
C GLU A 100 1.32 -5.88 -3.51
N PRO A 101 0.82 -4.86 -4.23
CA PRO A 101 -0.58 -4.44 -4.09
C PRO A 101 -1.59 -5.55 -4.43
N LEU A 102 -1.29 -6.37 -5.44
CA LEU A 102 -2.16 -7.49 -5.86
C LEU A 102 -2.20 -8.59 -4.80
N ALA A 103 -1.04 -8.99 -4.28
CA ALA A 103 -0.92 -9.97 -3.22
C ALA A 103 -1.61 -9.49 -1.93
N ASN A 104 -1.43 -8.22 -1.58
CA ASN A 104 -2.09 -7.61 -0.43
C ASN A 104 -3.61 -7.57 -0.59
N THR A 105 -4.12 -7.24 -1.78
CA THR A 105 -5.56 -7.26 -2.08
C THR A 105 -6.13 -8.68 -1.91
N PHE A 106 -5.43 -9.69 -2.44
CA PHE A 106 -5.84 -11.09 -2.30
C PHE A 106 -5.81 -11.56 -0.83
N ALA A 107 -4.74 -11.26 -0.11
CA ALA A 107 -4.59 -11.61 1.30
C ALA A 107 -5.66 -10.92 2.17
N TYR A 108 -5.99 -9.67 1.88
CA TYR A 108 -7.08 -8.96 2.54
C TYR A 108 -8.42 -9.65 2.30
N PHE A 109 -8.73 -10.02 1.05
CA PHE A 109 -9.95 -10.77 0.74
C PHE A 109 -10.05 -12.09 1.51
N MET A 110 -8.93 -12.81 1.65
CA MET A 110 -8.86 -14.03 2.48
C MET A 110 -9.02 -13.73 3.98
N HIS A 111 -8.39 -12.66 4.47
CA HIS A 111 -8.50 -12.21 5.87
C HIS A 111 -9.95 -11.91 6.24
N GLU A 112 -10.66 -11.13 5.40
CA GLU A 112 -12.08 -10.82 5.60
C GLU A 112 -12.94 -12.08 5.55
N LYS A 113 -12.72 -12.98 4.58
CA LYS A 113 -13.47 -14.22 4.46
C LYS A 113 -13.29 -15.13 5.69
N LEU A 114 -12.07 -15.22 6.22
CA LEU A 114 -11.79 -15.99 7.43
C LEU A 114 -12.43 -15.34 8.66
N TRP A 115 -12.40 -14.01 8.73
CA TRP A 115 -13.02 -13.29 9.84
C TRP A 115 -14.54 -13.44 9.83
N ALA A 116 -15.19 -13.36 8.66
CA ALA A 116 -16.62 -13.58 8.51
C ALA A 116 -17.06 -14.98 8.99
N ARG A 117 -16.22 -16.01 8.77
CA ARG A 117 -16.47 -17.38 9.25
C ARG A 117 -16.32 -17.53 10.77
N ARG A 118 -15.44 -16.75 11.39
CA ARG A 118 -15.23 -16.74 12.85
C ARG A 118 -16.22 -15.82 13.60
N GLY A 119 -16.78 -14.84 12.91
CA GLY A 119 -17.58 -13.75 13.49
C GLY A 119 -19.05 -13.76 13.10
N GLY A 120 -19.71 -14.92 13.07
CA GLY A 120 -21.17 -14.96 12.97
C GLY A 120 -21.83 -14.05 14.04
N ARG A 121 -22.33 -12.90 13.60
CA ARG A 121 -23.15 -11.90 14.35
C ARG A 121 -22.45 -10.80 15.19
N GLY A 122 -21.29 -10.26 14.81
CA GLY A 122 -20.77 -9.10 15.55
C GLY A 122 -19.78 -8.21 14.81
N GLY A 123 -20.26 -7.10 14.25
CA GLY A 123 -19.42 -6.00 13.79
C GLY A 123 -19.48 -5.73 12.30
N ALA A 124 -20.70 -5.45 11.80
CA ALA A 124 -20.84 -4.42 10.79
C ALA A 124 -20.37 -3.12 11.45
N LEU A 125 -19.28 -2.53 10.95
CA LEU A 125 -19.01 -1.12 11.21
C LEU A 125 -19.92 -0.33 10.26
N PRO A 126 -20.70 0.65 10.76
CA PRO A 126 -21.52 1.49 9.90
C PRO A 126 -20.65 2.33 8.97
N ALA A 127 -21.25 2.68 7.83
CA ALA A 127 -20.70 3.50 6.76
C ALA A 127 -20.18 4.87 7.23
#